data_AF-A0A937KDT6-F1
#
_entry.id   AF-A0A937KDT6-F1
#
_cell.length_a   1.000
_cell.length_b   1.000
_cell.length_c   1.000
_cell.angle_alpha   90.00
_cell.angle_beta   90.00
_cell.angle_gamma   90.00
#
_symmetry.space_group_name_H-M   'P 1'
#
loop_
_entity.id
_entity.type
_entity.pdbx_description
1 polymer ?
#
loop_
_entity_poly.entity_id
_entity_poly.type
_entity_poly.pdbx_seq_one_letter_code
_entity_poly.pdbx_strand_id
1 'polypeptide(L)'
;MKQNLLSLFFTALVLTAVFSLSSCGGDDDGPAPDPCLNTTLVVTTTSDAFDITATATGGESPYEFSIDGSTFQTSGTFEDVAPKEYTVTVKDANACTNTTKVTVADACADLAVTAAVEEYTVEATATGGTAPYEYSLDGTTFQTTTTFADVVAADYTLTVKDANACTATIAVTASDLESLLDERDGQRYKIVTIGEQVWMAENLDIASDTARYCYNEVTANCDEYGSMYSWYAAKVAAPDGWHLPSKAEYDALIAELGPAVEEAAPKLIVGGSSGFEGKLGGRRKEDNTYAGIDVVAIYWTADEYSTTHASDFSLQETTCGTSLGGSDKNRGLYIRCIKD
;
A
#
# COMPACT_ATOMS: atom_id res chain seq x y z
N MET A 1 -5.80 -26.76 15.03
CA MET A 1 -4.89 -27.19 16.11
C MET A 1 -4.35 -25.93 16.77
N LYS A 2 -4.73 -25.69 18.03
CA LYS A 2 -4.26 -24.56 18.84
C LYS A 2 -2.76 -24.71 19.09
N GLN A 3 -1.95 -23.73 18.69
CA GLN A 3 -0.62 -23.54 19.27
C GLN A 3 -0.70 -22.36 20.22
N ASN A 4 -0.58 -22.69 21.51
CA ASN A 4 -0.45 -21.75 22.62
C ASN A 4 0.79 -20.89 22.38
N LEU A 5 0.60 -19.59 22.19
CA LEU A 5 1.68 -18.62 22.30
C LEU A 5 2.06 -18.52 23.77
N LEU A 6 3.19 -19.13 24.12
CA LEU A 6 3.80 -19.07 25.43
C LEU A 6 4.35 -17.64 25.60
N SER A 7 3.72 -16.85 26.48
CA SER A 7 4.28 -15.59 26.97
C SER A 7 5.63 -15.90 27.63
N LEU A 8 6.73 -15.40 27.04
CA LEU A 8 8.06 -15.49 27.63
C LEU A 8 8.11 -14.52 28.83
N PHE A 9 7.85 -15.04 30.02
CA PHE A 9 8.17 -14.38 31.27
C PHE A 9 9.69 -14.32 31.43
N PHE A 10 10.30 -13.18 31.15
CA PHE A 10 11.68 -12.89 31.55
C PHE A 10 11.72 -12.72 33.09
N THR A 11 12.08 -13.78 33.81
CA THR A 11 12.33 -13.69 35.25
C THR A 11 13.79 -13.26 35.45
N ALA A 12 14.02 -11.99 35.77
CA ALA A 12 15.35 -11.50 36.13
C ALA A 12 15.69 -11.93 37.57
N LEU A 13 16.54 -12.95 37.71
CA LEU A 13 17.13 -13.37 38.98
C LEU A 13 18.33 -12.45 39.28
N VAL A 14 18.24 -11.62 40.32
CA VAL A 14 19.38 -10.80 40.78
C VAL A 14 19.88 -11.29 42.13
N LEU A 15 21.18 -11.62 42.12
CA LEU A 15 22.03 -12.12 43.20
C LEU A 15 22.32 -11.01 44.23
N THR A 16 21.98 -11.23 45.50
CA THR A 16 22.30 -10.29 46.59
C THR A 16 23.71 -10.51 47.13
N ALA A 17 24.57 -9.48 47.02
CA ALA A 17 25.87 -9.43 47.69
C ALA A 17 25.70 -8.74 49.06
N VAL A 18 25.94 -9.48 50.14
CA VAL A 18 25.91 -8.95 51.52
C VAL A 18 27.30 -8.42 51.86
N PHE A 19 27.46 -7.10 51.94
CA PHE A 19 28.66 -6.46 52.50
C PHE A 19 28.48 -6.24 54.00
N SER A 20 29.15 -7.05 54.82
CA SER A 20 29.27 -6.78 56.26
C SER A 20 30.48 -5.88 56.52
N LEU A 21 30.25 -4.63 56.91
CA LEU A 21 31.28 -3.76 57.49
C LEU A 21 31.38 -4.04 58.99
N SER A 22 32.50 -4.63 59.40
CA SER A 22 32.90 -4.71 60.81
C SER A 22 33.49 -3.35 61.20
N SER A 23 32.84 -2.65 62.15
CA SER A 23 33.40 -1.46 62.78
C SER A 23 34.21 -1.85 64.03
N CYS A 24 35.25 -1.07 64.32
CA CYS A 24 35.99 -1.13 65.58
C CYS A 24 36.09 0.29 66.16
N GLY A 25 35.55 0.48 67.37
CA GLY A 25 36.10 1.39 68.40
C GLY A 25 35.51 2.79 68.55
N GLY A 26 34.68 2.97 69.57
CA GLY A 26 34.82 4.03 70.60
C GLY A 26 34.28 5.44 70.30
N ASP A 27 32.97 5.65 70.54
CA ASP A 27 32.39 6.71 71.38
C ASP A 27 30.86 6.45 71.46
N ASP A 28 30.35 6.38 72.71
CA ASP A 28 29.02 5.87 73.09
C ASP A 28 27.92 6.92 72.91
N ASP A 29 27.69 7.32 71.67
CA ASP A 29 26.42 7.83 71.13
C ASP A 29 26.34 7.34 69.68
N GLY A 30 26.38 6.01 69.52
CA GLY A 30 26.36 5.37 68.22
C GLY A 30 25.16 5.84 67.39
N PRO A 31 25.31 6.07 66.07
CA PRO A 31 24.18 6.40 65.22
C PRO A 31 23.06 5.37 65.47
N ALA A 32 21.84 5.85 65.65
CA ALA A 32 20.67 5.00 65.85
C ALA A 32 20.73 3.84 64.83
N PRO A 33 20.46 2.59 65.27
CA PRO A 33 20.62 1.43 64.41
C PRO A 33 19.84 1.68 63.12
N ASP A 34 20.54 1.56 61.98
CA ASP A 34 19.95 1.75 60.66
C ASP A 34 18.72 0.83 60.56
N PRO A 35 17.50 1.40 60.46
CA PRO A 35 16.28 0.60 60.44
C PRO A 35 16.20 -0.31 59.21
N CYS A 36 17.09 -0.11 58.22
CA CYS A 36 17.22 -0.94 57.04
C CYS A 36 18.20 -2.11 57.17
N LEU A 37 19.03 -2.15 58.23
CA LEU A 37 20.13 -3.13 58.35
C LEU A 37 19.67 -4.59 58.38
N ASN A 38 18.42 -4.87 58.76
CA ASN A 38 17.83 -6.22 58.83
C ASN A 38 16.57 -6.38 57.95
N THR A 39 16.28 -5.39 57.10
CA THR A 39 15.02 -5.31 56.38
C THR A 39 15.24 -5.66 54.91
N THR A 40 14.76 -6.83 54.48
CA THR A 40 14.85 -7.25 53.06
C THR A 40 13.57 -6.88 52.35
N LEU A 41 13.61 -5.89 51.47
CA LEU A 41 12.51 -5.49 50.60
C LEU A 41 12.78 -6.02 49.19
N VAL A 42 11.80 -6.66 48.56
CA VAL A 42 11.91 -7.18 47.19
C VAL A 42 10.81 -6.54 46.33
N VAL A 43 11.18 -6.02 45.16
CA VAL A 43 10.24 -5.41 44.20
C VAL A 43 10.13 -6.28 42.97
N THR A 44 8.92 -6.65 42.60
CA THR A 44 8.62 -7.29 41.32
C THR A 44 7.76 -6.37 40.48
N THR A 45 8.11 -6.26 39.20
CA THR A 45 7.44 -5.33 38.27
C THR A 45 7.09 -6.05 36.97
N THR A 46 5.91 -5.74 36.43
CA THR A 46 5.49 -6.12 35.08
C THR A 46 5.09 -4.87 34.31
N SER A 47 5.14 -4.95 32.99
CA SER A 47 4.65 -3.91 32.10
C SER A 47 3.89 -4.52 30.93
N ASP A 48 2.86 -3.82 30.48
CA ASP A 48 2.02 -4.10 29.33
C ASP A 48 1.73 -2.79 28.61
N ALA A 49 2.04 -2.71 27.31
CA ALA A 49 1.94 -1.52 26.44
C ALA A 49 2.29 -0.15 27.07
N PHE A 50 1.44 0.41 27.93
CA PHE A 50 1.60 1.70 28.58
C PHE A 50 1.48 1.67 30.11
N ASP A 51 1.40 0.50 30.75
CA ASP A 51 1.21 0.42 32.20
C ASP A 51 2.40 -0.26 32.89
N ILE A 52 2.66 0.13 34.14
CA ILE A 52 3.58 -0.56 35.05
C ILE A 52 2.80 -1.00 36.27
N THR A 53 2.90 -2.29 36.60
CA THR A 53 2.43 -2.83 37.88
C THR A 53 3.62 -3.27 38.72
N ALA A 54 3.74 -2.71 39.92
CA ALA A 54 4.76 -3.02 40.90
C ALA A 54 4.13 -3.65 42.14
N THR A 55 4.78 -4.67 42.69
CA THR A 55 4.44 -5.28 43.98
C THR A 55 5.69 -5.42 44.82
N ALA A 56 5.52 -5.38 46.14
CA ALA A 56 6.62 -5.49 47.08
C ALA A 56 6.35 -6.55 48.15
N THR A 57 7.43 -7.21 48.59
CA THR A 57 7.40 -8.22 49.66
C THR A 57 8.61 -8.06 50.59
N GLY A 58 8.47 -8.55 51.84
CA GLY A 58 9.42 -8.22 52.91
C GLY A 58 9.31 -6.75 53.32
N GLY A 59 10.26 -6.20 54.06
CA GLY A 59 10.09 -4.82 54.56
C GLY A 59 9.09 -4.69 55.71
N GLU A 60 8.84 -3.44 56.12
CA GLU A 60 7.73 -3.08 57.01
C GLU A 60 6.63 -2.34 56.22
N SER A 61 5.41 -2.87 56.21
CA SER A 61 4.27 -2.20 55.57
C SER A 61 3.85 -0.93 56.31
N PRO A 62 3.25 0.08 55.66
CA PRO A 62 2.84 0.14 54.26
C PRO A 62 3.99 0.44 53.28
N TYR A 63 3.77 0.13 52.00
CA TYR A 63 4.68 0.45 50.91
C TYR A 63 4.18 1.65 50.10
N GLU A 64 5.12 2.44 49.58
CA GLU A 64 4.87 3.45 48.57
C GLU A 64 5.77 3.21 47.35
N PHE A 65 5.24 3.43 46.15
CA PHE A 65 5.91 3.19 44.88
C PHE A 65 6.11 4.49 44.11
N SER A 66 7.17 4.55 43.31
CA SER A 66 7.53 5.68 42.46
C SER A 66 8.21 5.18 41.19
N ILE A 67 7.95 5.82 40.05
CA ILE A 67 8.65 5.56 38.77
C ILE A 67 9.57 6.72 38.35
N ASP A 68 9.55 7.83 39.10
CA ASP A 68 10.35 9.03 38.87
C ASP A 68 11.41 9.27 39.97
N GLY A 69 11.35 8.51 41.06
CA GLY A 69 12.21 8.63 42.24
C GLY A 69 11.85 9.77 43.18
N SER A 70 10.78 10.54 42.91
CA SER A 70 10.38 11.71 43.69
C SER A 70 8.93 11.68 44.17
N THR A 71 8.01 11.26 43.31
CA THR A 71 6.57 11.19 43.61
C THR A 71 6.22 9.77 44.00
N PHE A 72 5.73 9.61 45.23
CA PHE A 72 5.37 8.32 45.80
C PHE A 72 3.85 8.18 45.93
N GLN A 73 3.34 6.99 45.62
CA GLN A 73 1.93 6.63 45.73
C GLN A 73 1.76 5.26 46.39
N THR A 74 0.63 5.02 47.04
CA THR A 74 0.35 3.74 47.70
C THR A 74 -0.06 2.64 46.72
N SER A 75 -0.57 3.01 45.54
CA SER A 75 -0.86 2.09 44.44
C SER A 75 0.43 1.67 43.75
N GLY A 76 0.59 0.37 43.49
CA GLY A 76 1.67 -0.14 42.65
C GLY A 76 1.42 0.00 41.15
N THR A 77 0.25 0.52 40.74
CA THR A 77 -0.14 0.64 39.33
C THR A 77 0.08 2.06 38.82
N PHE A 78 0.79 2.17 37.71
CA PHE A 78 1.03 3.40 36.97
C PHE A 78 0.46 3.20 35.57
N GLU A 79 -0.51 4.04 35.18
CA GLU A 79 -1.20 3.98 33.88
C GLU A 79 -0.65 5.05 32.94
N ASP A 80 -0.82 4.87 31.62
CA ASP A 80 -0.43 5.85 30.58
C ASP A 80 1.04 6.29 30.63
N VAL A 81 1.91 5.35 31.00
CA VAL A 81 3.35 5.49 31.13
C VAL A 81 4.00 5.48 29.75
N ALA A 82 4.69 6.57 29.41
CA ALA A 82 5.38 6.71 28.12
C ALA A 82 6.43 5.59 27.89
N PRO A 83 6.62 5.09 26.66
CA PRO A 83 7.61 4.06 26.37
C PRO A 83 9.05 4.49 26.72
N LYS A 84 9.68 3.79 27.66
CA LYS A 84 11.11 3.86 28.01
C LYS A 84 11.46 2.86 29.11
N GLU A 85 12.74 2.82 29.50
CA GLU A 85 13.17 2.17 30.75
C GLU A 85 12.85 3.07 31.95
N TYR A 86 12.19 2.50 32.95
CA TYR A 86 11.91 3.11 34.25
C TYR A 86 12.69 2.40 35.35
N THR A 87 13.13 3.17 36.34
CA THR A 87 13.63 2.64 37.61
C THR A 87 12.51 2.79 38.64
N VAL A 88 11.78 1.70 38.88
CA VAL A 88 10.71 1.66 39.87
C VAL A 88 11.34 1.59 41.25
N THR A 89 11.04 2.57 42.09
CA THR A 89 11.46 2.63 43.48
C THR A 89 10.28 2.28 44.37
N VAL A 90 10.48 1.34 45.29
CA VAL A 90 9.56 1.14 46.42
C VAL A 90 10.24 1.62 47.69
N LYS A 91 9.43 2.15 48.60
CA LYS A 91 9.81 2.60 49.93
C LYS A 91 8.88 1.98 50.97
N ASP A 92 9.42 1.43 52.04
CA ASP A 92 8.65 0.85 53.14
C ASP A 92 8.43 1.86 54.29
N ALA A 93 7.75 1.45 55.35
CA ALA A 93 7.42 2.31 56.50
C ALA A 93 8.65 2.82 57.28
N ASN A 94 9.78 2.10 57.17
CA ASN A 94 11.06 2.46 57.78
C ASN A 94 11.92 3.35 56.87
N ALA A 95 11.36 3.82 55.75
CA ALA A 95 12.03 4.57 54.70
C ALA A 95 13.14 3.79 53.96
N CYS A 96 13.14 2.47 54.06
CA CYS A 96 14.05 1.61 53.30
C CYS A 96 13.58 1.53 51.85
N THR A 97 14.52 1.68 50.91
CA THR A 97 14.21 1.72 49.48
C THR A 97 14.81 0.52 48.75
N ASN A 98 14.10 0.03 47.76
CA ASN A 98 14.64 -0.90 46.78
C ASN A 98 14.18 -0.47 45.38
N THR A 99 14.98 -0.77 44.37
CA THR A 99 14.73 -0.37 42.99
C THR A 99 14.79 -1.57 42.05
N THR A 100 13.82 -1.66 41.14
CA THR A 100 13.82 -2.62 40.03
C THR A 100 13.63 -1.86 38.72
N LYS A 101 14.36 -2.26 37.68
CA LYS A 101 14.20 -1.70 36.33
C LYS A 101 13.10 -2.44 35.57
N VAL A 102 12.30 -1.71 34.82
CA VAL A 102 11.28 -2.25 33.89
C VAL A 102 11.29 -1.42 32.62
N THR A 103 11.02 -2.06 31.48
CA THR A 103 10.93 -1.38 30.18
C THR A 103 9.48 -1.39 29.72
N VAL A 104 8.90 -0.21 29.56
CA VAL A 104 7.61 -0.04 28.88
C VAL A 104 7.88 -0.06 27.39
N ALA A 105 7.32 -1.05 26.69
CA ALA A 105 7.49 -1.21 25.25
C ALA A 105 6.75 -0.11 24.50
N ASP A 106 7.28 0.35 23.38
CA ASP A 106 6.54 1.25 22.50
C ASP A 106 5.49 0.44 21.74
N ALA A 107 4.24 0.56 22.16
CA ALA A 107 3.12 -0.18 21.60
C ALA A 107 2.82 0.20 20.14
N CYS A 108 3.34 1.35 19.68
CA CYS A 108 3.22 1.86 18.31
C CYS A 108 4.48 1.61 17.47
N ALA A 109 5.53 0.99 18.03
CA ALA A 109 6.80 0.84 17.34
C ALA A 109 6.65 0.12 16.00
N ASP A 110 7.31 0.70 15.00
CA ASP A 110 7.41 0.17 13.64
C ASP A 110 6.08 -0.04 12.91
N LEU A 111 4.94 0.48 13.42
CA LEU A 111 3.68 0.40 12.71
C LEU A 111 3.81 1.12 11.36
N ALA A 112 3.64 0.36 10.29
CA ALA A 112 3.73 0.84 8.92
C ALA A 112 2.64 0.19 8.08
N VAL A 113 2.22 0.89 7.03
CA VAL A 113 1.30 0.39 6.02
C VAL A 113 1.88 0.59 4.63
N THR A 114 1.72 -0.42 3.79
CA THR A 114 1.99 -0.34 2.36
C THR A 114 0.69 -0.56 1.58
N ALA A 115 0.61 0.04 0.39
CA ALA A 115 -0.48 -0.16 -0.55
C ALA A 115 0.06 -0.81 -1.82
N ALA A 116 -0.55 -1.91 -2.25
CA ALA A 116 -0.46 -2.38 -3.62
C ALA A 116 -1.72 -1.89 -4.36
N VAL A 117 -1.52 -1.19 -5.48
CA VAL A 117 -2.61 -0.64 -6.29
C VAL A 117 -2.57 -1.31 -7.64
N GLU A 118 -3.67 -1.99 -7.97
CA GLU A 118 -3.90 -2.64 -9.24
C GLU A 118 -5.25 -2.15 -9.76
N GLU A 119 -5.21 -1.29 -10.78
CA GLU A 119 -6.42 -0.66 -11.33
C GLU A 119 -7.24 0.03 -10.22
N TYR A 120 -8.55 -0.20 -10.16
CA TYR A 120 -9.45 0.36 -9.13
C TYR A 120 -9.45 -0.42 -7.81
N THR A 121 -8.42 -1.22 -7.54
CA THR A 121 -8.28 -2.01 -6.30
C THR A 121 -7.05 -1.59 -5.51
N VAL A 122 -7.24 -1.39 -4.20
CA VAL A 122 -6.16 -1.14 -3.24
C VAL A 122 -6.08 -2.29 -2.26
N GLU A 123 -4.92 -2.94 -2.18
CA GLU A 123 -4.61 -3.92 -1.15
C GLU A 123 -3.65 -3.34 -0.11
N ALA A 124 -4.11 -3.29 1.13
CA ALA A 124 -3.35 -2.79 2.26
C ALA A 124 -2.56 -3.92 2.95
N THR A 125 -1.32 -3.65 3.33
CA THR A 125 -0.53 -4.55 4.19
C THR A 125 0.05 -3.77 5.36
N ALA A 126 -0.19 -4.24 6.57
CA ALA A 126 0.37 -3.68 7.79
C ALA A 126 1.57 -4.48 8.32
N THR A 127 2.55 -3.80 8.89
CA THR A 127 3.68 -4.40 9.61
C THR A 127 3.97 -3.61 10.89
N GLY A 128 4.65 -4.22 11.86
CA GLY A 128 4.89 -3.62 13.18
C GLY A 128 3.62 -3.40 14.01
N GLY A 129 3.70 -2.61 15.08
CA GLY A 129 2.57 -2.39 15.99
C GLY A 129 1.99 -3.66 16.63
N THR A 130 0.74 -3.58 17.09
CA THR A 130 0.05 -4.67 17.79
C THR A 130 -1.24 -5.09 17.09
N ALA A 131 -1.27 -6.31 16.55
CA ALA A 131 -2.46 -6.89 15.94
C ALA A 131 -3.61 -7.11 16.96
N PRO A 132 -4.90 -7.12 16.54
CA PRO A 132 -5.38 -7.00 15.16
C PRO A 132 -5.29 -5.59 14.58
N TYR A 133 -5.28 -5.51 13.24
CA TYR A 133 -5.29 -4.24 12.50
C TYR A 133 -6.67 -3.96 11.90
N GLU A 134 -6.99 -2.68 11.78
CA GLU A 134 -8.08 -2.16 10.98
C GLU A 134 -7.54 -1.17 9.94
N TYR A 135 -8.16 -1.11 8.77
CA TYR A 135 -7.73 -0.31 7.62
C TYR A 135 -8.83 0.65 7.22
N SER A 136 -8.46 1.83 6.73
CA SER A 136 -9.39 2.84 6.21
C SER A 136 -8.77 3.59 5.05
N LEU A 137 -9.50 3.75 3.95
CA LEU A 137 -9.05 4.54 2.80
C LEU A 137 -9.40 6.04 2.94
N ASP A 138 -10.37 6.37 3.81
CA ASP A 138 -10.88 7.72 4.04
C ASP A 138 -10.51 8.30 5.42
N GLY A 139 -9.85 7.51 6.26
CA GLY A 139 -9.46 7.88 7.64
C GLY A 139 -10.61 7.86 8.65
N THR A 140 -11.82 7.49 8.25
CA THR A 140 -13.03 7.52 9.11
C THR A 140 -13.71 6.16 9.26
N THR A 141 -13.91 5.44 8.16
CA THR A 141 -14.54 4.11 8.17
C THR A 141 -13.46 3.05 8.15
N PHE A 142 -13.38 2.27 9.23
CA PHE A 142 -12.39 1.22 9.40
C PHE A 142 -12.99 -0.17 9.14
N GLN A 143 -12.23 -1.02 8.46
CA GLN A 143 -12.58 -2.41 8.15
C GLN A 143 -11.41 -3.35 8.49
N THR A 144 -11.68 -4.63 8.73
CA THR A 144 -10.66 -5.64 9.01
C THR A 144 -10.12 -6.33 7.75
N THR A 145 -10.81 -6.16 6.62
CA THR A 145 -10.37 -6.62 5.31
C THR A 145 -9.29 -5.71 4.74
N THR A 146 -8.30 -6.30 4.07
CA THR A 146 -7.16 -5.59 3.47
C THR A 146 -7.48 -4.99 2.11
N THR A 147 -8.50 -5.50 1.43
CA THR A 147 -8.86 -5.10 0.07
C THR A 147 -9.95 -4.04 0.05
N PHE A 148 -9.72 -2.98 -0.73
CA PHE A 148 -10.71 -1.99 -1.15
C PHE A 148 -10.90 -2.17 -2.66
N ALA A 149 -12.06 -2.65 -3.08
CA ALA A 149 -12.41 -2.82 -4.50
C ALA A 149 -13.26 -1.64 -4.98
N ASP A 150 -13.36 -1.48 -6.31
CA ASP A 150 -14.16 -0.46 -6.98
C ASP A 150 -13.86 0.97 -6.47
N VAL A 151 -12.59 1.23 -6.17
CA VAL A 151 -12.12 2.51 -5.66
C VAL A 151 -12.15 3.53 -6.78
N VAL A 152 -12.98 4.56 -6.63
CA VAL A 152 -13.02 5.69 -7.55
C VAL A 152 -11.65 6.35 -7.60
N ALA A 153 -11.14 6.65 -8.78
CA ALA A 153 -9.87 7.35 -8.94
C ALA A 153 -9.86 8.73 -8.24
N ALA A 154 -9.13 8.81 -7.13
CA ALA A 154 -8.91 10.02 -6.36
C ALA A 154 -7.66 9.85 -5.47
N ASP A 155 -7.17 10.95 -4.90
CA ASP A 155 -6.11 10.88 -3.89
C ASP A 155 -6.70 10.46 -2.54
N TYR A 156 -6.17 9.37 -1.99
CA TYR A 156 -6.56 8.81 -0.69
C TYR A 156 -5.38 8.76 0.27
N THR A 157 -5.71 8.73 1.57
CA THR A 157 -4.75 8.45 2.63
C THR A 157 -5.13 7.12 3.28
N LEU A 158 -4.55 6.04 2.80
CA LEU A 158 -4.73 4.73 3.40
C LEU A 158 -4.14 4.75 4.80
N THR A 159 -4.98 4.46 5.79
CA THR A 159 -4.66 4.46 7.21
C THR A 159 -4.79 3.05 7.75
N VAL A 160 -3.75 2.57 8.43
CA VAL A 160 -3.86 1.41 9.32
C VAL A 160 -3.97 1.90 10.75
N LYS A 161 -4.76 1.19 11.55
CA LYS A 161 -4.88 1.35 13.00
C LYS A 161 -4.68 -0.01 13.66
N ASP A 162 -3.89 -0.04 14.73
CA ASP A 162 -3.62 -1.27 15.48
C ASP A 162 -4.51 -1.39 16.74
N ALA A 163 -4.31 -2.46 17.52
CA ALA A 163 -5.10 -2.75 18.73
C ALA A 163 -4.91 -1.72 19.86
N ASN A 164 -3.80 -0.99 19.86
CA ASN A 164 -3.49 0.06 20.84
C ASN A 164 -3.88 1.45 20.31
N ALA A 165 -4.65 1.52 19.22
CA ALA A 165 -5.06 2.76 18.54
C ALA A 165 -3.89 3.57 17.95
N CYS A 166 -2.73 2.96 17.76
CA CYS A 166 -1.64 3.56 16.98
C CYS A 166 -2.06 3.60 15.51
N THR A 167 -1.62 4.62 14.77
CA THR A 167 -1.95 4.77 13.35
C THR A 167 -0.71 5.01 12.50
N ALA A 168 -0.73 4.47 11.28
CA ALA A 168 0.25 4.77 10.23
C ALA A 168 -0.49 4.98 8.91
N THR A 169 0.08 5.78 8.02
CA THR A 169 -0.57 6.16 6.76
C THR A 169 0.36 6.03 5.56
N ILE A 170 -0.23 5.83 4.39
CA ILE A 170 0.43 5.91 3.08
C ILE A 170 -0.50 6.60 2.07
N ALA A 171 0.07 7.37 1.16
CA ALA A 171 -0.70 7.98 0.07
C ALA A 171 -1.01 6.94 -1.01
N VAL A 172 -2.25 6.98 -1.51
CA VAL A 172 -2.66 6.32 -2.75
C VAL A 172 -3.09 7.42 -3.69
N THR A 173 -2.47 7.53 -4.86
CA THR A 173 -2.76 8.63 -5.79
C THR A 173 -3.82 8.24 -6.80
N ALA A 174 -4.57 9.22 -7.31
CA ALA A 174 -5.52 8.99 -8.38
C ALA A 174 -4.85 8.34 -9.61
N SER A 175 -3.62 8.76 -9.94
CA SER A 175 -2.85 8.20 -11.06
C SER A 175 -2.48 6.74 -10.88
N ASP A 176 -2.29 6.27 -9.65
CA ASP A 176 -2.03 4.85 -9.40
C ASP A 176 -3.29 4.00 -9.65
N LEU A 177 -4.48 4.55 -9.35
CA LEU A 177 -5.78 3.91 -9.58
C LEU A 177 -6.19 3.92 -11.06
N GLU A 178 -5.79 4.95 -11.80
CA GLU A 178 -6.02 5.10 -13.24
C GLU A 178 -4.87 4.52 -14.07
N SER A 179 -4.10 3.58 -13.53
CA SER A 179 -3.09 2.89 -14.31
C SER A 179 -3.01 1.41 -14.01
N LEU A 180 -2.58 0.66 -15.02
CA LEU A 180 -2.23 -0.74 -14.95
C LEU A 180 -0.71 -0.86 -14.98
N LEU A 181 -0.12 -1.56 -14.00
CA LEU A 181 1.27 -2.01 -14.11
C LEU A 181 1.33 -3.24 -15.00
N ASP A 182 2.01 -3.13 -16.14
CA ASP A 182 2.27 -4.26 -17.02
C ASP A 182 3.58 -4.95 -16.61
N GLU A 183 3.50 -6.15 -16.05
CA GLU A 183 4.68 -6.88 -15.55
C GLU A 183 5.68 -7.24 -16.67
N ARG A 184 5.25 -7.23 -17.94
CA ARG A 184 6.09 -7.66 -19.07
C ARG A 184 7.19 -6.64 -19.39
N ASP A 185 6.95 -5.37 -19.09
CA ASP A 185 7.90 -4.27 -19.29
C ASP A 185 8.09 -3.38 -18.05
N GLY A 186 7.32 -3.59 -16.98
CA GLY A 186 7.34 -2.80 -15.76
C GLY A 186 6.78 -1.40 -15.93
N GLN A 187 6.10 -1.11 -17.04
CA GLN A 187 5.52 0.19 -17.32
C GLN A 187 4.10 0.28 -16.76
N ARG A 188 3.69 1.51 -16.42
CA ARG A 188 2.30 1.81 -16.06
C ARG A 188 1.58 2.41 -17.27
N TYR A 189 0.54 1.75 -17.73
CA TYR A 189 -0.35 2.23 -18.79
C TYR A 189 -1.58 2.85 -18.17
N LYS A 190 -1.94 4.07 -18.58
CA LYS A 190 -3.20 4.67 -18.11
C LYS A 190 -4.40 3.83 -18.54
N ILE A 191 -5.41 3.76 -17.68
CA ILE A 191 -6.68 3.08 -17.93
C ILE A 191 -7.85 4.02 -17.65
N VAL A 192 -9.00 3.72 -18.23
CA VAL A 192 -10.23 4.47 -18.03
C VAL A 192 -11.46 3.56 -18.09
N THR A 193 -12.40 3.76 -17.17
CA THR A 193 -13.69 3.07 -17.21
C THR A 193 -14.68 3.87 -18.07
N ILE A 194 -15.24 3.20 -19.09
CA ILE A 194 -16.29 3.76 -19.95
C ILE A 194 -17.44 2.75 -20.00
N GLY A 195 -18.59 3.15 -19.48
CA GLY A 195 -19.71 2.23 -19.24
C GLY A 195 -19.32 1.21 -18.16
N GLU A 196 -19.47 -0.08 -18.48
CA GLU A 196 -19.09 -1.19 -17.60
C GLU A 196 -17.68 -1.73 -17.87
N GLN A 197 -16.97 -1.18 -18.87
CA GLN A 197 -15.69 -1.74 -19.34
C GLN A 197 -14.51 -0.85 -18.97
N VAL A 198 -13.37 -1.48 -18.70
CA VAL A 198 -12.10 -0.79 -18.45
C VAL A 198 -11.22 -0.86 -19.70
N TRP A 199 -10.79 0.30 -20.18
CA TRP A 199 -10.00 0.45 -21.40
C TRP A 199 -8.61 0.96 -21.06
N MET A 200 -7.59 0.48 -21.76
CA MET A 200 -6.32 1.21 -21.82
C MET A 200 -6.57 2.57 -22.48
N ALA A 201 -6.25 3.65 -21.78
CA ALA A 201 -6.38 5.01 -22.29
C ALA A 201 -5.31 5.31 -23.35
N GLU A 202 -4.14 4.69 -23.25
CA GLU A 202 -2.96 4.96 -24.10
C GLU A 202 -2.56 3.77 -24.97
N ASN A 203 -1.85 4.06 -26.07
CA ASN A 203 -1.49 3.05 -27.06
C ASN A 203 -0.43 2.14 -26.44
N LEU A 204 -0.58 0.82 -26.58
CA LEU A 204 0.39 -0.13 -26.06
C LEU A 204 1.78 0.14 -26.66
N ASP A 205 2.83 0.14 -25.81
CA ASP A 205 4.21 0.34 -26.23
C ASP A 205 5.20 -0.52 -25.44
N ILE A 206 5.17 -1.82 -25.71
CA ILE A 206 6.10 -2.76 -25.08
C ILE A 206 7.47 -2.61 -25.74
N ALA A 207 8.34 -1.80 -25.13
CA ALA A 207 9.60 -1.42 -25.74
C ALA A 207 10.53 -2.60 -26.08
N SER A 208 10.42 -3.69 -25.31
CA SER A 208 11.17 -4.94 -25.46
C SER A 208 10.63 -5.86 -26.57
N ASP A 209 9.44 -5.60 -27.11
CA ASP A 209 8.83 -6.45 -28.13
C ASP A 209 9.46 -6.20 -29.51
N THR A 210 10.04 -7.27 -30.07
CA THR A 210 10.65 -7.25 -31.41
C THR A 210 9.64 -7.25 -32.55
N ALA A 211 8.35 -7.52 -32.28
CA ALA A 211 7.28 -7.50 -33.28
C ALA A 211 6.68 -6.11 -33.50
N ARG A 212 7.14 -5.10 -32.74
CA ARG A 212 6.64 -3.73 -32.80
C ARG A 212 7.24 -2.92 -33.94
N TYR A 213 6.48 -1.96 -34.44
CA TYR A 213 6.90 -0.97 -35.42
C TYR A 213 6.67 0.43 -34.88
N CYS A 214 7.69 1.29 -34.94
CA CYS A 214 7.53 2.72 -34.74
C CYS A 214 7.23 3.42 -36.06
N TYR A 215 6.48 4.52 -36.01
CA TYR A 215 6.18 5.31 -37.20
C TYR A 215 7.48 5.82 -37.86
N ASN A 216 7.62 5.62 -39.17
CA ASN A 216 8.85 5.90 -39.93
C ASN A 216 10.12 5.24 -39.36
N GLU A 217 9.99 4.16 -38.60
CA GLU A 217 11.12 3.46 -37.95
C GLU A 217 11.91 4.36 -36.97
N VAL A 218 11.26 5.40 -36.42
CA VAL A 218 11.85 6.31 -35.43
C VAL A 218 11.32 5.97 -34.04
N THR A 219 12.20 5.56 -33.12
CA THR A 219 11.81 5.14 -31.76
C THR A 219 11.06 6.21 -30.97
N ALA A 220 11.45 7.48 -31.11
CA ALA A 220 10.74 8.58 -30.44
C ALA A 220 9.25 8.67 -30.83
N ASN A 221 8.87 8.19 -32.02
CA ASN A 221 7.46 8.14 -32.42
C ASN A 221 6.70 7.02 -31.71
N CYS A 222 7.36 5.97 -31.23
CA CYS A 222 6.73 5.00 -30.33
C CYS A 222 6.46 5.63 -28.96
N ASP A 223 7.42 6.38 -28.41
CA ASP A 223 7.21 7.07 -27.13
C ASP A 223 6.06 8.08 -27.23
N GLU A 224 5.93 8.76 -28.38
CA GLU A 224 4.87 9.74 -28.61
C GLU A 224 3.51 9.10 -28.91
N TYR A 225 3.44 8.16 -29.86
CA TYR A 225 2.18 7.64 -30.40
C TYR A 225 1.88 6.19 -30.01
N GLY A 226 2.76 5.52 -29.28
CA GLY A 226 2.74 4.09 -29.02
C GLY A 226 3.29 3.24 -30.17
N SER A 227 3.32 1.93 -29.96
CA SER A 227 3.81 0.98 -30.96
C SER A 227 2.70 0.47 -31.88
N MET A 228 3.06 0.21 -33.13
CA MET A 228 2.21 -0.48 -34.09
C MET A 228 2.60 -1.96 -34.19
N TYR A 229 1.61 -2.82 -34.44
CA TYR A 229 1.79 -4.26 -34.51
C TYR A 229 1.05 -4.84 -35.71
N SER A 230 1.55 -5.96 -36.23
CA SER A 230 0.72 -6.80 -37.11
C SER A 230 -0.46 -7.36 -36.34
N TRP A 231 -1.55 -7.73 -37.02
CA TRP A 231 -2.71 -8.32 -36.35
C TRP A 231 -2.34 -9.63 -35.62
N TYR A 232 -1.39 -10.40 -36.17
CA TYR A 232 -0.92 -11.63 -35.54
C TYR A 232 -0.23 -11.39 -34.21
N ALA A 233 0.61 -10.34 -34.13
CA ALA A 233 1.25 -9.94 -32.88
C ALA A 233 0.22 -9.34 -31.91
N ALA A 234 -0.73 -8.54 -32.43
CA ALA A 234 -1.72 -7.86 -31.60
C ALA A 234 -2.60 -8.82 -30.78
N LYS A 235 -2.94 -9.98 -31.33
CA LYS A 235 -3.77 -10.98 -30.62
C LYS A 235 -3.16 -11.55 -29.35
N VAL A 236 -1.85 -11.41 -29.17
CA VAL A 236 -1.13 -11.92 -27.99
C VAL A 236 -0.40 -10.80 -27.24
N ALA A 237 -0.69 -9.54 -27.60
CA ALA A 237 -0.02 -8.38 -27.03
C ALA A 237 -0.72 -7.82 -25.78
N ALA A 238 -1.96 -8.22 -25.49
CA ALA A 238 -2.64 -7.79 -24.26
C ALA A 238 -1.99 -8.42 -23.01
N PRO A 239 -1.92 -7.69 -21.88
CA PRO A 239 -1.44 -8.25 -20.61
C PRO A 239 -2.44 -9.27 -20.03
N ASP A 240 -2.01 -10.02 -19.02
CA ASP A 240 -2.87 -11.03 -18.38
C ASP A 240 -4.15 -10.41 -17.82
N GLY A 241 -5.30 -11.03 -18.09
CA GLY A 241 -6.62 -10.52 -17.70
C GLY A 241 -7.19 -9.45 -18.63
N TRP A 242 -6.45 -9.04 -19.67
CA TRP A 242 -6.88 -8.10 -20.70
C TRP A 242 -6.93 -8.78 -22.07
N HIS A 243 -7.72 -8.24 -22.99
CA HIS A 243 -7.79 -8.75 -24.37
C HIS A 243 -7.78 -7.64 -25.42
N LEU A 244 -7.51 -8.03 -26.67
CA LEU A 244 -7.69 -7.16 -27.82
C LEU A 244 -9.21 -6.96 -28.04
N PRO A 245 -9.73 -5.73 -28.07
CA PRO A 245 -11.16 -5.49 -28.19
C PRO A 245 -11.72 -6.04 -29.49
N SER A 246 -12.92 -6.59 -29.43
CA SER A 246 -13.73 -6.94 -30.58
C SER A 246 -14.40 -5.71 -31.18
N LYS A 247 -14.94 -5.89 -32.38
CA LYS A 247 -15.75 -4.92 -33.09
C LYS A 247 -16.99 -4.57 -32.27
N ALA A 248 -17.60 -5.56 -31.61
CA ALA A 248 -18.79 -5.34 -30.79
C ALA A 248 -18.49 -4.44 -29.59
N GLU A 249 -17.32 -4.59 -28.97
CA GLU A 249 -16.90 -3.76 -27.83
C GLU A 249 -16.59 -2.33 -28.28
N TYR A 250 -15.94 -2.14 -29.44
CA TYR A 250 -15.79 -0.80 -30.01
C TYR A 250 -17.13 -0.15 -30.39
N ASP A 251 -18.08 -0.92 -30.94
CA ASP A 251 -19.42 -0.41 -31.24
C ASP A 251 -20.17 -0.02 -29.95
N ALA A 252 -19.99 -0.78 -28.86
CA ALA A 252 -20.54 -0.47 -27.53
C ALA A 252 -19.90 0.79 -26.92
N LEU A 253 -18.58 0.95 -27.03
CA LEU A 253 -17.86 2.14 -26.61
C LEU A 253 -18.42 3.40 -27.28
N ILE A 254 -18.67 3.36 -28.59
CA ILE A 254 -19.27 4.48 -29.31
C ILE A 254 -20.67 4.76 -28.75
N ALA A 255 -21.50 3.73 -28.61
CA ALA A 255 -22.87 3.87 -28.14
C ALA A 255 -22.96 4.49 -26.73
N GLU A 256 -22.03 4.14 -25.83
CA GLU A 256 -21.92 4.70 -24.48
C GLU A 256 -21.57 6.19 -24.51
N LEU A 257 -20.67 6.60 -25.41
CA LEU A 257 -20.21 7.98 -25.51
C LEU A 257 -21.15 8.87 -26.32
N GLY A 258 -22.01 8.30 -27.15
CA GLY A 258 -23.04 9.02 -27.89
C GLY A 258 -23.55 8.20 -29.07
N PRO A 259 -24.87 8.15 -29.31
CA PRO A 259 -25.46 7.29 -30.35
C PRO A 259 -25.03 7.67 -31.78
N ALA A 260 -24.45 8.86 -31.98
CA ALA A 260 -23.90 9.31 -33.25
C ALA A 260 -22.37 9.40 -33.19
N VAL A 261 -21.72 8.94 -34.26
CA VAL A 261 -20.26 8.99 -34.46
C VAL A 261 -19.66 10.38 -34.21
N GLU A 262 -20.35 11.43 -34.64
CA GLU A 262 -19.90 12.83 -34.50
C GLU A 262 -19.88 13.30 -33.04
N GLU A 263 -20.64 12.63 -32.15
CA GLU A 263 -20.67 12.93 -30.72
C GLU A 263 -19.59 12.15 -29.95
N ALA A 264 -19.32 10.91 -30.36
CA ALA A 264 -18.35 10.04 -29.71
C ALA A 264 -16.91 10.37 -30.10
N ALA A 265 -16.62 10.64 -31.39
CA ALA A 265 -15.25 10.82 -31.89
C ALA A 265 -14.45 11.89 -31.13
N PRO A 266 -14.99 13.11 -30.86
CA PRO A 266 -14.23 14.15 -30.16
C PRO A 266 -13.93 13.80 -28.70
N LYS A 267 -14.66 12.84 -28.10
CA LYS A 267 -14.44 12.39 -26.72
C LYS A 267 -13.31 11.37 -26.62
N LEU A 268 -13.01 10.65 -27.70
CA LEU A 268 -12.06 9.54 -27.80
C LEU A 268 -10.64 9.94 -28.25
N ILE A 269 -10.39 11.22 -28.48
CA ILE A 269 -9.05 11.73 -28.83
C ILE A 269 -8.37 12.33 -27.59
N VAL A 270 -7.06 12.58 -27.67
CA VAL A 270 -6.31 13.27 -26.60
C VAL A 270 -6.99 14.58 -26.21
N GLY A 271 -7.22 14.78 -24.91
CA GLY A 271 -7.94 15.94 -24.37
C GLY A 271 -9.47 15.87 -24.49
N GLY A 272 -10.00 14.80 -25.07
CA GLY A 272 -11.43 14.49 -25.07
C GLY A 272 -11.95 14.13 -23.67
N SER A 273 -13.26 14.20 -23.50
CA SER A 273 -13.89 14.04 -22.17
C SER A 273 -14.01 12.60 -21.69
N SER A 274 -13.68 11.59 -22.52
CA SER A 274 -13.83 10.18 -22.13
C SER A 274 -12.62 9.60 -21.40
N GLY A 275 -11.47 10.30 -21.42
CA GLY A 275 -10.19 9.74 -20.95
C GLY A 275 -9.59 8.68 -21.87
N PHE A 276 -10.28 8.24 -22.93
CA PHE A 276 -9.69 7.43 -24.00
C PHE A 276 -8.78 8.35 -24.83
N GLU A 277 -7.47 8.34 -24.57
CA GLU A 277 -6.50 9.27 -25.17
C GLU A 277 -6.05 8.79 -26.56
N GLY A 278 -6.97 8.75 -27.52
CA GLY A 278 -6.71 8.32 -28.90
C GLY A 278 -5.68 9.21 -29.62
N LYS A 279 -4.45 8.71 -29.78
CA LYS A 279 -3.36 9.42 -30.48
C LYS A 279 -3.40 9.14 -31.98
N LEU A 280 -3.45 10.19 -32.80
CA LEU A 280 -3.53 10.11 -34.27
C LEU A 280 -2.19 9.71 -34.91
N GLY A 281 -1.62 8.57 -34.54
CA GLY A 281 -0.29 8.13 -34.98
C GLY A 281 -0.21 7.53 -36.40
N GLY A 282 -1.29 7.53 -37.18
CA GLY A 282 -1.32 6.98 -38.52
C GLY A 282 -1.29 5.45 -38.58
N ARG A 283 -0.58 4.89 -39.56
CA ARG A 283 -0.40 3.45 -39.76
C ARG A 283 0.85 3.12 -40.57
N ARG A 284 1.28 1.87 -40.46
CA ARG A 284 2.21 1.21 -41.40
C ARG A 284 1.44 0.33 -42.37
N LYS A 285 1.67 0.50 -43.67
CA LYS A 285 1.03 -0.26 -44.75
C LYS A 285 1.75 -1.59 -45.01
N GLU A 286 1.13 -2.45 -45.83
CA GLU A 286 1.69 -3.75 -46.22
C GLU A 286 2.98 -3.64 -47.06
N ASP A 287 3.18 -2.51 -47.75
CA ASP A 287 4.38 -2.19 -48.52
C ASP A 287 5.50 -1.54 -47.68
N ASN A 288 5.36 -1.60 -46.35
CA ASN A 288 6.26 -1.00 -45.36
C ASN A 288 6.33 0.54 -45.40
N THR A 289 5.43 1.21 -46.12
CA THR A 289 5.32 2.68 -46.08
C THR A 289 4.39 3.14 -44.95
N TYR A 290 4.54 4.40 -44.54
CA TYR A 290 3.77 5.00 -43.45
C TYR A 290 2.85 6.10 -43.98
N ALA A 291 1.69 6.28 -43.34
CA ALA A 291 0.76 7.35 -43.70
C ALA A 291 -0.19 7.71 -42.55
N GLY A 292 -0.73 8.93 -42.60
CA GLY A 292 -1.87 9.33 -41.77
C GLY A 292 -1.53 9.79 -40.35
N ILE A 293 -0.26 10.04 -40.04
CA ILE A 293 0.12 10.72 -38.79
C ILE A 293 -0.59 12.07 -38.69
N ASP A 294 -1.00 12.42 -37.48
CA ASP A 294 -1.81 13.58 -37.10
C ASP A 294 -3.17 13.69 -37.82
N VAL A 295 -3.61 12.61 -38.49
CA VAL A 295 -4.89 12.58 -39.23
C VAL A 295 -5.78 11.45 -38.73
N VAL A 296 -5.22 10.27 -38.50
CA VAL A 296 -5.99 9.08 -38.13
C VAL A 296 -5.26 8.27 -37.07
N ALA A 297 -6.01 7.74 -36.10
CA ALA A 297 -5.58 6.61 -35.29
C ALA A 297 -6.34 5.37 -35.75
N ILE A 298 -5.65 4.24 -35.89
CA ILE A 298 -6.28 2.99 -36.31
C ILE A 298 -5.82 1.88 -35.37
N TYR A 299 -6.79 1.14 -34.85
CA TYR A 299 -6.61 0.10 -33.86
C TYR A 299 -7.08 -1.23 -34.42
N TRP A 300 -6.35 -2.29 -34.10
CA TRP A 300 -6.83 -3.64 -34.40
C TRP A 300 -8.06 -3.99 -33.57
N THR A 301 -8.97 -4.77 -34.16
CA THR A 301 -9.94 -5.56 -33.38
C THR A 301 -9.54 -7.04 -33.38
N ALA A 302 -10.08 -7.81 -32.44
CA ALA A 302 -9.89 -9.26 -32.38
C ALA A 302 -10.56 -10.02 -33.54
N ASP A 303 -11.47 -9.37 -34.27
CA ASP A 303 -12.30 -10.03 -35.28
C ASP A 303 -11.55 -10.21 -36.59
N GLU A 304 -11.49 -11.47 -37.02
CA GLU A 304 -11.03 -11.81 -38.35
C GLU A 304 -12.14 -11.54 -39.38
N TYR A 305 -11.82 -10.73 -40.40
CA TYR A 305 -12.75 -10.45 -41.50
C TYR A 305 -12.61 -11.49 -42.62
N SER A 306 -11.37 -11.86 -42.95
CA SER A 306 -11.03 -12.92 -43.92
C SER A 306 -9.68 -13.54 -43.58
N THR A 307 -9.26 -14.52 -44.37
CA THR A 307 -7.95 -15.17 -44.18
C THR A 307 -6.77 -14.19 -44.19
N THR A 308 -6.89 -13.08 -44.93
CA THR A 308 -5.83 -12.06 -45.07
C THR A 308 -6.15 -10.74 -44.36
N HIS A 309 -7.40 -10.51 -43.95
CA HIS A 309 -7.83 -9.23 -43.38
C HIS A 309 -8.48 -9.41 -42.00
N ALA A 310 -8.30 -8.44 -41.12
CA ALA A 310 -8.98 -8.34 -39.84
C ALA A 310 -9.72 -7.01 -39.74
N SER A 311 -10.74 -6.94 -38.89
CA SER A 311 -11.43 -5.69 -38.64
C SER A 311 -10.54 -4.70 -37.89
N ASP A 312 -10.78 -3.42 -38.15
CA ASP A 312 -10.09 -2.31 -37.50
C ASP A 312 -11.09 -1.25 -37.05
N PHE A 313 -10.71 -0.53 -35.99
CA PHE A 313 -11.40 0.65 -35.50
C PHE A 313 -10.56 1.88 -35.83
N SER A 314 -11.20 2.91 -36.38
CA SER A 314 -10.52 4.14 -36.79
C SER A 314 -11.09 5.37 -36.08
N LEU A 315 -10.20 6.28 -35.69
CA LEU A 315 -10.51 7.58 -35.11
C LEU A 315 -9.86 8.67 -35.95
N GLN A 316 -10.62 9.73 -36.20
CA GLN A 316 -10.18 11.00 -36.77
C GLN A 316 -10.84 12.11 -35.94
N GLU A 317 -10.32 13.35 -36.01
CA GLU A 317 -10.82 14.46 -35.17
C GLU A 317 -12.33 14.68 -35.25
N THR A 318 -12.95 14.41 -36.39
CA THR A 318 -14.40 14.63 -36.63
C THR A 318 -15.19 13.36 -36.97
N THR A 319 -14.54 12.20 -37.06
CA THR A 319 -15.21 10.93 -37.40
C THR A 319 -14.56 9.75 -36.69
N CYS A 320 -15.35 8.78 -36.22
CA CYS A 320 -14.88 7.52 -35.64
C CYS A 320 -15.72 6.34 -36.11
N GLY A 321 -15.16 5.14 -36.10
CA GLY A 321 -15.95 3.95 -36.39
C GLY A 321 -15.13 2.73 -36.78
N THR A 322 -15.79 1.58 -36.75
CA THR A 322 -15.24 0.32 -37.23
C THR A 322 -15.35 0.22 -38.76
N SER A 323 -14.28 -0.20 -39.44
CA SER A 323 -14.27 -0.27 -40.90
C SER A 323 -15.02 -1.51 -41.42
N LEU A 324 -15.86 -1.35 -42.45
CA LEU A 324 -16.68 -2.44 -43.03
C LEU A 324 -15.90 -3.40 -43.94
N GLY A 325 -14.62 -3.13 -44.22
CA GLY A 325 -13.77 -3.92 -45.14
C GLY A 325 -12.52 -4.55 -44.52
N GLY A 326 -12.19 -4.19 -43.27
CA GLY A 326 -10.98 -4.65 -42.59
C GLY A 326 -9.66 -4.16 -43.21
N SER A 327 -8.58 -4.42 -42.49
CA SER A 327 -7.20 -4.12 -42.87
C SER A 327 -6.40 -5.40 -43.08
N ASP A 328 -5.47 -5.39 -44.05
CA ASP A 328 -4.53 -6.51 -44.26
C ASP A 328 -3.76 -6.79 -42.96
N LYS A 329 -3.76 -8.05 -42.52
CA LYS A 329 -3.21 -8.47 -41.22
C LYS A 329 -1.71 -8.19 -41.05
N ASN A 330 -0.99 -7.89 -42.13
CA ASN A 330 0.44 -7.54 -42.11
C ASN A 330 0.69 -6.03 -41.94
N ARG A 331 -0.35 -5.19 -41.94
CA ARG A 331 -0.22 -3.77 -41.60
C ARG A 331 0.20 -3.61 -40.14
N GLY A 332 0.89 -2.51 -39.85
CA GLY A 332 1.14 -2.09 -38.47
C GLY A 332 0.06 -1.10 -38.04
N LEU A 333 -0.81 -1.52 -37.12
CA LEU A 333 -1.83 -0.67 -36.48
C LEU A 333 -1.62 -0.68 -34.96
N TYR A 334 -2.20 0.30 -34.27
CA TYR A 334 -2.09 0.43 -32.82
C TYR A 334 -2.95 -0.59 -32.09
N ILE A 335 -2.69 -0.76 -30.80
CA ILE A 335 -3.43 -1.65 -29.92
C ILE A 335 -3.97 -0.84 -28.75
N ARG A 336 -5.25 -1.06 -28.47
CA ARG A 336 -5.89 -0.83 -27.18
C ARG A 336 -6.18 -2.20 -26.58
N CYS A 337 -6.09 -2.32 -25.28
CA CYS A 337 -6.59 -3.49 -24.57
C CYS A 337 -7.81 -3.10 -23.73
N ILE A 338 -8.68 -4.07 -23.51
CA ILE A 338 -9.89 -3.92 -22.71
C ILE A 338 -9.97 -5.05 -21.69
N LYS A 339 -10.69 -4.79 -20.60
CA LYS A 339 -11.07 -5.74 -19.56
C LYS A 339 -12.53 -5.51 -19.20
N ASP A 340 -13.27 -6.60 -19.08
CA ASP A 340 -14.67 -6.64 -18.64
C ASP A 340 -14.79 -6.70 -17.11
#